data_AF-X1QB51-F1
#
_entry.id   AF-X1QB51-F1
#
_cell.length_a   1.000
_cell.length_b   1.000
_cell.length_c   1.000
_cell.angle_alpha   90.00
_cell.angle_beta   90.00
_cell.angle_gamma   90.00
#
_symmetry.space_group_name_H-M   'P 1'
#
loop_
_entity.id
_entity.type
_entity.pdbx_description
1 polymer ?
#
loop_
_entity_poly.entity_id
_entity_poly.type
_entity_poly.pdbx_seq_one_letter_code
_entity_poly.pdbx_strand_id
1 'polypeptide(L)'
;ELVSAVIDPPNEFAYFGTSTSPGRVVQLGLADFTRVGAITLATDENLLSSAVIDQPNGFAYFGTLTTPGRVVKVKLTQAVPAIRTKHLMMMGIG
;
A
#
# COMPACT_ATOMS: atom_id res chain seq x y z
N GLU A 1 3.19 -11.28 10.98
CA GLU A 1 3.94 -10.00 11.05
C GLU A 1 3.82 -9.26 9.73
N LEU A 2 4.30 -8.01 9.63
CA LEU A 2 4.56 -7.33 8.36
C LEU A 2 5.95 -7.75 7.89
N VAL A 3 6.08 -8.28 6.67
CA VAL A 3 7.33 -8.93 6.21
C VAL A 3 7.81 -8.46 4.83
N SER A 4 7.00 -7.70 4.11
CA SER A 4 7.37 -7.04 2.86
C SER A 4 6.69 -5.68 2.78
N ALA A 5 7.25 -4.74 2.03
CA ALA A 5 6.71 -3.40 1.92
C ALA A 5 7.07 -2.72 0.59
N VAL A 6 6.19 -1.81 0.16
CA VAL A 6 6.45 -0.82 -0.90
C VAL A 6 5.89 0.54 -0.48
N ILE A 7 6.48 1.61 -1.01
CA ILE A 7 6.03 2.99 -0.79
C ILE A 7 5.53 3.59 -2.10
N ASP A 8 4.47 4.39 -2.03
CA ASP A 8 3.89 5.15 -3.13
C ASP A 8 3.86 6.65 -2.76
N PRO A 9 5.00 7.35 -2.87
CA PRO A 9 5.12 8.74 -2.41
C PRO A 9 4.13 9.70 -3.07
N PRO A 10 3.83 9.63 -4.40
CA PRO A 10 2.86 10.54 -5.01
C PRO A 10 1.44 10.39 -4.50
N ASN A 11 1.05 9.20 -4.03
CA ASN A 11 -0.26 8.97 -3.41
C ASN A 11 -0.20 9.01 -1.87
N GLU A 12 0.96 9.29 -1.27
CA GLU A 12 1.16 9.39 0.19
C GLU A 12 0.80 8.11 0.98
N PHE A 13 1.02 6.93 0.40
CA PHE A 13 0.76 5.64 1.06
C PHE A 13 1.98 4.71 1.12
N ALA A 14 1.97 3.82 2.11
CA ALA A 14 2.79 2.62 2.15
C ALA A 14 1.91 1.38 2.22
N TYR A 15 2.36 0.29 1.60
CA TYR A 15 1.66 -0.99 1.56
C TYR A 15 2.54 -2.09 2.10
N PHE A 16 2.04 -2.85 3.06
CA PHE A 16 2.80 -3.89 3.77
C PHE A 16 2.15 -5.26 3.58
N GLY A 17 2.94 -6.23 3.13
CA GLY A 17 2.52 -7.62 3.03
C GLY A 17 2.70 -8.36 4.36
N THR A 18 1.75 -9.23 4.70
CA THR A 18 1.80 -10.00 5.96
C THR A 18 2.26 -11.45 5.78
N SER A 19 2.96 -11.98 6.78
CA SER A 19 3.17 -13.43 6.97
C SER A 19 1.94 -14.13 7.58
N THR A 20 0.80 -14.09 6.89
CA THR A 20 -0.45 -14.75 7.34
C THR A 20 -1.06 -15.63 6.25
N SER A 21 -2.10 -16.39 6.61
CA SER A 21 -2.86 -17.27 5.72
C SER A 21 -4.37 -17.09 5.98
N PRO A 22 -5.14 -16.43 5.07
CA PRO A 22 -4.70 -15.76 3.85
C PRO A 22 -3.74 -14.59 4.10
N GLY A 23 -2.85 -14.33 3.15
CA GLY A 23 -2.00 -13.14 3.18
C GLY A 23 -2.84 -11.86 3.08
N ARG A 24 -2.32 -10.76 3.64
CA ARG A 24 -2.97 -9.45 3.64
C ARG A 24 -2.01 -8.38 3.17
N VAL A 25 -2.54 -7.40 2.44
CA VAL A 25 -1.84 -6.14 2.12
C VAL A 25 -2.46 -5.04 2.96
N VAL A 26 -1.67 -4.46 3.86
CA VAL A 26 -2.09 -3.41 4.79
C VAL A 26 -1.64 -2.06 4.24
N GLN A 27 -2.56 -1.11 4.11
CA GLN A 27 -2.28 0.25 3.63
C GLN A 27 -2.15 1.20 4.82
N LEU A 28 -1.07 1.98 4.83
CA LEU A 28 -0.81 3.05 5.80
C LEU A 28 -0.68 4.39 5.09
N GLY A 29 -1.22 5.46 5.69
CA GLY A 29 -0.95 6.83 5.30
C GLY A 29 0.46 7.24 5.73
N LEU A 30 1.22 7.89 4.86
CA LEU A 30 2.60 8.30 5.16
C LEU A 30 2.69 9.52 6.10
N ALA A 31 1.63 10.32 6.18
CA ALA A 31 1.63 11.55 6.97
C ALA A 31 1.73 11.28 8.48
N ASP A 32 1.05 10.23 8.96
CA ASP A 32 0.89 9.93 10.39
C ASP A 32 1.08 8.43 10.70
N PHE A 33 1.44 7.61 9.70
CA PHE A 33 1.57 6.16 9.81
C PHE A 33 0.30 5.45 10.31
N THR A 34 -0.87 6.05 10.09
CA THR A 34 -2.14 5.42 10.44
C THR A 34 -2.56 4.40 9.39
N ARG A 35 -3.14 3.29 9.86
CA ARG A 35 -3.68 2.26 8.96
C ARG A 35 -4.98 2.76 8.32
N VAL A 36 -4.97 2.86 7.00
CA VAL A 36 -6.13 3.26 6.18
C VAL A 36 -7.03 2.08 5.89
N GLY A 37 -6.44 0.92 5.60
CA GLY A 37 -7.19 -0.24 5.15
C GLY A 37 -6.36 -1.51 5.07
N ALA A 38 -6.99 -2.60 4.63
CA ALA A 38 -6.30 -3.81 4.23
C ALA A 38 -7.12 -4.61 3.23
N ILE A 39 -6.43 -5.30 2.32
CA ILE A 39 -7.01 -6.32 1.44
C ILE A 39 -6.58 -7.68 1.97
N THR A 40 -7.53 -8.59 2.15
CA THR A 40 -7.27 -10.01 2.40
C THR A 40 -7.26 -10.73 1.06
N LEU A 41 -6.22 -11.51 0.80
CA LEU A 41 -6.04 -12.24 -0.46
C LEU A 41 -6.80 -13.57 -0.46
N ALA A 42 -6.72 -14.32 -1.55
CA ALA A 42 -7.35 -15.64 -1.65
C ALA A 42 -6.70 -16.67 -0.70
N THR A 43 -7.40 -17.76 -0.42
CA THR A 43 -7.01 -18.81 0.55
C THR A 43 -5.62 -19.43 0.31
N ASP A 44 -5.11 -19.39 -0.93
CA ASP A 44 -3.79 -19.93 -1.31
C ASP A 44 -2.73 -18.84 -1.56
N GLU A 45 -3.05 -17.58 -1.28
CA GLU A 45 -2.18 -16.41 -1.45
C GLU A 45 -1.61 -16.00 -0.10
N ASN A 46 -0.76 -16.87 0.43
CA ASN A 46 -0.27 -16.80 1.80
C ASN A 46 1.16 -16.23 1.86
N LEU A 47 1.57 -15.78 3.05
CA LEU A 47 2.98 -15.50 3.37
C LEU A 47 3.68 -14.57 2.36
N LEU A 48 3.30 -13.29 2.33
CA LEU A 48 3.77 -12.32 1.33
C LEU A 48 5.22 -11.86 1.57
N SER A 49 6.20 -12.59 1.05
CA SER A 49 7.62 -12.47 1.38
C SER A 49 8.40 -11.39 0.62
N SER A 50 7.86 -10.90 -0.50
CA SER A 50 8.49 -9.84 -1.30
C SER A 50 7.43 -8.93 -1.90
N ALA A 51 7.82 -7.70 -2.24
CA ALA A 51 6.92 -6.72 -2.84
C ALA A 51 7.68 -5.81 -3.82
N VAL A 52 7.05 -5.50 -4.95
CA VAL A 52 7.48 -4.46 -5.90
C VAL A 52 6.29 -3.64 -6.36
N ILE A 53 6.52 -2.37 -6.73
CA ILE A 53 5.46 -1.44 -7.12
C ILE A 53 5.63 -1.00 -8.57
N ASP A 54 4.52 -1.02 -9.31
CA ASP A 54 4.35 -0.40 -10.61
C ASP A 54 3.45 0.82 -10.42
N GLN A 55 4.08 1.88 -9.91
CA GLN A 55 3.40 3.11 -9.52
C GLN A 55 2.69 3.79 -10.71
N PRO A 56 3.29 3.89 -11.93
CA PRO A 56 2.60 4.49 -13.08
C PRO A 56 1.29 3.81 -13.44
N ASN A 57 1.18 2.49 -13.26
CA ASN A 57 -0.05 1.74 -13.55
C ASN A 57 -0.93 1.51 -12.30
N GLY A 58 -0.48 1.94 -11.12
CA GLY A 58 -1.19 1.81 -9.85
C GLY A 58 -1.36 0.36 -9.42
N PHE A 59 -0.29 -0.44 -9.48
CA PHE A 59 -0.28 -1.82 -9.02
C PHE A 59 0.91 -2.08 -8.08
N ALA A 60 0.73 -2.99 -7.14
CA ALA A 60 1.82 -3.66 -6.44
C ALA A 60 1.76 -5.16 -6.71
N TYR A 61 2.92 -5.81 -6.69
CA TYR A 61 3.08 -7.23 -6.90
C TYR A 61 3.74 -7.83 -5.67
N PHE A 62 3.11 -8.86 -5.09
CA PHE A 62 3.61 -9.55 -3.91
C PHE A 62 3.98 -10.99 -4.25
N GLY A 63 5.20 -11.39 -3.90
CA GLY A 63 5.61 -12.80 -3.97
C GLY A 63 5.12 -13.56 -2.75
N THR A 64 4.60 -14.77 -2.96
CA THR A 64 4.19 -15.68 -1.86
C THR A 64 5.30 -16.69 -1.55
N LEU A 65 5.54 -16.92 -0.27
CA LEU A 65 6.36 -18.05 0.20
C LEU A 65 5.49 -19.30 0.34
N THR A 66 4.99 -19.81 -0.78
CA THR A 66 4.11 -21.00 -0.86
C THR A 66 4.67 -22.03 -1.84
N THR A 67 4.03 -23.20 -1.95
CA THR A 67 4.37 -24.22 -2.96
C THR A 67 3.09 -24.64 -3.69
N PRO A 68 2.89 -24.23 -4.96
CA PRO A 68 3.78 -23.38 -5.77
C PRO A 68 3.87 -21.95 -5.23
N GLY A 69 5.00 -21.28 -5.49
CA GLY A 69 5.13 -19.83 -5.29
C GLY A 69 4.30 -19.06 -6.31
N ARG A 70 3.70 -17.94 -5.90
CA ARG A 70 2.80 -17.13 -6.73
C ARG A 70 3.23 -15.67 -6.69
N VAL A 71 2.90 -14.94 -7.75
CA VAL A 71 2.98 -13.47 -7.77
C VAL A 71 1.56 -12.94 -7.82
N VAL A 72 1.17 -12.20 -6.78
CA VAL A 72 -0.18 -11.64 -6.64
C VAL A 72 -0.16 -10.18 -7.06
N LYS A 73 -0.93 -9.83 -8.08
CA LYS A 73 -1.12 -8.45 -8.55
C LYS A 73 -2.25 -7.79 -7.77
N VAL A 74 -1.94 -6.68 -7.10
CA VAL A 74 -2.89 -5.92 -6.28
C VAL A 74 -3.06 -4.54 -6.88
N LYS A 75 -4.32 -4.15 -7.17
CA LYS A 75 -4.62 -2.77 -7.57
C LYS A 75 -4.47 -1.86 -6.35
N LEU A 76 -3.65 -0.82 -6.49
CA LEU A 76 -3.54 0.21 -5.48
C LEU A 76 -4.73 1.15 -5.62
N THR A 77 -5.47 1.32 -4.53
CA THR A 77 -6.56 2.30 -4.49
C THR A 77 -6.02 3.59 -3.93
N GLN A 78 -6.34 4.69 -4.61
CA GLN A 78 -6.17 6.02 -4.04
C GLN A 78 -7.19 6.12 -2.91
N ALA A 79 -6.75 6.34 -1.67
CA ALA A 79 -7.70 6.94 -0.73
C ALA A 79 -8.01 8.32 -1.32
N VAL A 80 -9.29 8.67 -1.38
CA VAL A 80 -9.75 9.98 -1.86
C VAL A 80 -8.86 11.04 -1.21
N PRO A 81 -8.25 11.97 -1.97
CA PRO A 81 -7.39 12.98 -1.35
C PRO A 81 -8.21 13.69 -0.29
N ALA A 82 -7.83 13.54 0.98
CA ALA A 82 -8.27 14.48 2.00
C ALA A 82 -7.84 15.84 1.44
N ILE A 83 -8.81 16.70 1.15
CA ILE A 83 -8.54 18.05 0.63
C ILE A 83 -7.58 18.69 1.63
N ARG A 84 -6.29 18.72 1.31
CA ARG A 84 -5.31 19.44 2.12
C ARG A 84 -5.53 20.89 1.77
N THR A 85 -6.41 21.53 2.52
CA THR A 85 -6.44 23.00 2.62
C THR A 85 -5.12 23.40 3.27
N LYS A 86 -4.04 23.42 2.49
CA LYS A 86 -2.82 24.11 2.90
C LYS A 86 -3.23 25.56 3.03
N HIS A 87 -3.21 26.02 4.28
CA HIS A 87 -3.41 27.40 4.68
C HIS A 87 -2.67 28.30 3.70
N LEU A 88 -3.45 29.02 2.90
CA LEU A 88 -2.96 29.96 1.91
C LEU A 88 -2.40 31.16 2.68
N MET A 89 -1.10 31.17 2.97
CA MET A 89 -0.42 32.41 3.31
C MET A 89 -0.34 33.25 2.03
N MET A 90 -1.41 33.99 1.76
CA MET A 90 -1.34 35.12 0.84
C MET A 90 -0.46 36.17 1.52
N MET A 91 0.82 36.24 1.12
CA MET A 91 1.52 37.52 1.16
C MET A 91 0.92 38.38 0.05
N GLY A 92 0.22 39.44 0.45
CA GLY A 92 -0.45 40.38 -0.44
C GLY A 92 -0.60 41.74 0.23
N ILE A 93 0.50 42.47 0.23
CA ILE A 93 0.66 43.94 0.19
C ILE A 93 -0.63 44.77 -0.08
N GLY A 94 -0.80 45.82 0.72
CA GLY A 94 -1.79 46.89 0.60
C GLY A 94 -1.79 47.75 1.84
#